data_AF-A0A523SEF0-F1
#
_entry.id   AF-A0A523SEF0-F1
#
_cell.length_a   1.000
_cell.length_b   1.000
_cell.length_c   1.000
_cell.angle_alpha   90.00
_cell.angle_beta   90.00
_cell.angle_gamma   90.00
#
_symmetry.space_group_name_H-M   'P 1'
#
loop_
_entity.id
_entity.type
_entity.pdbx_description
1 polymer ?
#
loop_
_entity_poly.entity_id
_entity_poly.type
_entity_poly.pdbx_seq_one_letter_code
_entity_poly.pdbx_strand_id
1 'polypeptide(L)'
;MRNEARHSEIKTEKRGNRGDVEPIADLLPDYFDYCDQGCDLFPSCLECPLTHCRYDEQTGGRRTATRLRDKELLRQRALAGKNVAELAKSFGVGKRTVQRIIRRASSE
;
A
#
# COMPACT_ATOMS: atom_id res chain seq x y z
N MET A 1 -10.00 -48.77 -8.25
CA MET A 1 -11.15 -48.49 -7.36
C MET A 1 -11.16 -46.98 -7.10
N ARG A 2 -11.72 -46.16 -8.01
CA ARG A 2 -13.05 -45.51 -7.90
C ARG A 2 -13.62 -45.48 -6.47
N ASN A 3 -13.71 -44.28 -5.92
CA ASN A 3 -14.68 -43.82 -4.92
C ASN A 3 -14.61 -42.29 -4.94
N GLU A 4 -15.35 -41.64 -5.85
CA GLU A 4 -16.76 -41.25 -5.72
C GLU A 4 -16.93 -39.95 -4.92
N ALA A 5 -17.40 -38.95 -5.67
CA ALA A 5 -17.69 -37.61 -5.24
C ALA A 5 -18.78 -37.58 -4.17
N ARG A 6 -18.60 -36.71 -3.18
CA ARG A 6 -19.70 -36.17 -2.37
C ARG A 6 -19.64 -34.65 -2.43
N HIS A 7 -20.21 -34.12 -3.51
CA HIS A 7 -20.72 -32.75 -3.52
C HIS A 7 -21.86 -32.70 -2.50
N SER A 8 -21.64 -32.05 -1.35
CA SER A 8 -22.71 -31.74 -0.41
C SER A 8 -23.24 -30.34 -0.72
N GLU A 9 -24.50 -30.31 -1.14
CA GLU A 9 -25.27 -29.17 -1.61
C GLU A 9 -25.43 -28.10 -0.52
N ILE A 10 -24.83 -26.93 -0.72
CA ILE A 10 -25.08 -25.77 0.15
C ILE A 10 -26.33 -25.06 -0.39
N LYS A 11 -27.45 -25.27 0.31
CA LYS A 11 -28.74 -24.59 0.05
C LYS A 11 -28.55 -23.08 0.10
N THR A 12 -28.96 -22.40 -0.96
CA THR A 12 -29.04 -20.94 -1.05
C THR A 12 -30.25 -20.45 -0.26
N GLU A 13 -30.06 -20.11 1.01
CA GLU A 13 -31.11 -19.48 1.80
C GLU A 13 -31.27 -17.99 1.42
N LYS A 14 -32.56 -17.60 1.38
CA LYS A 14 -33.09 -16.43 0.68
C LYS A 14 -32.64 -15.13 1.35
N ARG A 15 -32.35 -14.15 0.50
CA ARG A 15 -31.97 -12.76 0.83
C ARG A 15 -33.08 -12.11 1.68
N GLY A 16 -32.91 -12.16 2.99
CA GLY A 16 -33.77 -11.50 3.97
C GLY A 16 -33.68 -9.98 3.88
N ASN A 17 -34.85 -9.36 3.98
CA ASN A 17 -35.19 -7.95 3.90
C ASN A 17 -34.13 -7.00 4.52
N ARG A 18 -33.56 -6.10 3.71
CA ARG A 18 -32.68 -5.00 4.19
C ARG A 18 -33.56 -3.92 4.80
N GLY A 19 -34.07 -4.18 6.00
CA GLY A 19 -34.57 -3.13 6.88
C GLY A 19 -33.44 -2.18 7.22
N ASP A 20 -33.78 -0.91 7.32
CA ASP A 20 -32.89 0.23 7.44
C ASP A 20 -31.98 0.10 8.68
N VAL A 21 -30.74 -0.35 8.47
CA VAL A 21 -29.70 -0.32 9.50
C VAL A 21 -29.08 1.07 9.44
N GLU A 22 -29.40 1.92 10.42
CA GLU A 22 -28.63 3.15 10.63
C GLU A 22 -27.14 2.80 10.70
N PRO A 23 -26.24 3.51 9.99
CA PRO A 23 -24.83 3.19 10.03
C PRO A 23 -24.33 3.47 11.45
N ILE A 24 -24.07 2.40 12.20
CA ILE A 24 -23.30 2.46 13.43
C ILE A 24 -21.97 3.11 13.03
N ALA A 25 -21.79 4.36 13.42
CA ALA A 25 -20.68 5.22 12.99
C ALA A 25 -19.35 4.55 13.34
N ASP A 26 -18.64 4.03 12.33
CA ASP A 26 -17.21 3.64 12.32
C ASP A 26 -16.62 3.11 13.65
N LEU A 27 -17.40 2.38 14.44
CA LEU A 27 -16.89 1.71 15.63
C LEU A 27 -16.06 0.54 15.12
N LEU A 28 -14.74 0.71 15.15
CA LEU A 28 -13.80 -0.37 14.95
C LEU A 28 -14.19 -1.49 15.91
N PRO A 29 -14.15 -2.77 15.49
CA PRO A 29 -14.52 -3.87 16.36
C PRO A 29 -13.74 -3.80 17.68
N ASP A 30 -14.44 -3.78 18.81
CA ASP A 30 -13.86 -3.77 20.17
C ASP A 30 -12.93 -4.97 20.44
N TYR A 31 -12.99 -5.99 19.58
CA TYR A 31 -12.19 -7.21 19.66
C TYR A 31 -10.81 -7.08 18.98
N PHE A 32 -10.43 -5.92 18.45
CA PHE A 32 -9.10 -5.74 17.88
C PHE A 32 -8.10 -5.38 18.97
N ASP A 33 -7.18 -6.30 19.26
CA ASP A 33 -6.08 -6.05 20.18
C ASP A 33 -5.05 -5.12 19.54
N TYR A 34 -5.18 -3.82 19.81
CA TYR A 34 -4.23 -2.80 19.37
C TYR A 34 -2.95 -2.87 20.21
N CYS A 35 -2.11 -3.85 19.93
CA CYS A 35 -0.79 -3.96 20.55
C CYS A 35 0.15 -2.86 20.03
N ASP A 36 0.80 -2.12 20.93
CA ASP A 36 1.89 -1.21 20.56
C ASP A 36 3.13 -2.01 20.17
N GLN A 37 3.46 -2.00 18.88
CA GLN A 37 4.66 -2.66 18.33
C GLN A 37 5.80 -1.67 18.04
N GLY A 38 5.58 -0.37 18.30
CA GLY A 38 6.54 0.66 17.92
C GLY A 38 6.78 0.75 16.40
N CYS A 39 8.02 1.05 16.04
CA CYS A 39 8.50 1.21 14.67
C CYS A 39 9.95 0.72 14.49
N ASP A 40 10.51 0.93 13.30
CA ASP A 40 11.91 0.59 12.98
C ASP A 40 12.95 1.37 13.81
N LEU A 41 12.54 2.44 14.49
CA LEU A 41 13.41 3.27 15.33
C LEU A 41 13.28 2.99 16.83
N PHE A 42 12.11 2.56 17.30
CA PHE A 42 11.83 2.41 18.73
C PHE A 42 10.71 1.38 18.98
N PRO A 43 10.80 0.50 20.00
CA PRO A 43 9.91 -0.65 20.17
C PRO A 43 8.51 -0.36 20.75
N SER A 44 8.28 0.84 21.30
CA SER A 44 6.98 1.26 21.88
C SER A 44 6.68 2.72 21.51
N CYS A 45 5.62 2.97 20.76
CA CYS A 45 5.20 4.33 20.41
C CYS A 45 4.95 5.19 21.65
N LEU A 46 4.45 4.59 22.74
CA LEU A 46 4.12 5.28 23.98
C LEU A 46 5.33 5.66 24.83
N GLU A 47 6.50 5.05 24.57
CA GLU A 47 7.76 5.33 25.28
C GLU A 47 8.82 5.97 24.37
N CYS A 48 8.43 6.36 23.16
CA CYS A 48 9.34 6.90 22.16
C CYS A 48 9.93 8.25 22.60
N PRO A 49 11.27 8.42 22.64
CA PRO A 49 11.90 9.67 23.06
C PRO A 49 11.89 10.77 21.98
N LEU A 50 11.39 10.47 20.78
CA LEU A 50 11.38 11.42 19.68
C LEU A 50 10.32 12.51 19.90
N THR A 51 10.69 13.77 19.69
CA THR A 51 9.78 14.93 19.83
C THR A 51 8.68 14.96 18.77
N HIS A 52 8.92 14.32 17.62
CA HIS A 52 7.95 14.17 16.53
C HIS A 52 7.97 12.73 16.03
N CYS A 53 6.79 12.12 15.85
CA CYS A 53 6.76 10.78 15.28
C CYS A 53 7.23 10.84 13.82
N ARG A 54 8.05 9.86 13.42
CA ARG A 54 8.45 9.68 12.02
C ARG A 54 7.26 9.54 11.07
N TYR A 55 6.11 9.11 11.58
CA TYR A 55 4.86 9.02 10.84
C TYR A 55 3.96 10.27 10.96
N ASP A 56 4.24 11.23 11.84
CA ASP A 56 3.42 12.44 11.95
C ASP A 56 3.62 13.36 10.72
N GLU A 57 4.84 13.42 10.19
CA GLU A 57 5.17 14.30 9.06
C GLU A 57 5.09 13.61 7.70
N GLN A 58 3.88 13.28 7.23
CA GLN A 58 3.73 12.58 5.95
C GLN A 58 3.32 13.44 4.75
N THR A 59 3.32 14.76 4.86
CA THR A 59 2.95 15.60 3.69
C THR A 59 4.15 16.16 2.93
N GLY A 60 5.30 16.40 3.57
CA GLY A 60 6.44 17.12 2.95
C GLY A 60 7.60 16.24 2.47
N GLY A 61 8.35 15.65 3.41
CA GLY A 61 9.68 15.09 3.13
C GLY A 61 9.71 13.89 2.18
N ARG A 62 8.80 12.92 2.37
CA ARG A 62 8.69 11.73 1.49
C ARG A 62 8.30 12.12 0.05
N ARG A 63 7.50 13.18 -0.12
CA ARG A 63 7.13 13.70 -1.44
C ARG A 63 8.35 14.31 -2.14
N THR A 64 9.19 15.04 -1.42
CA THR A 64 10.41 15.65 -1.97
C THR A 64 11.41 14.60 -2.44
N ALA A 65 11.75 13.62 -1.60
CA ALA A 65 12.70 12.56 -1.98
C ALA A 65 12.20 11.71 -3.16
N THR A 66 10.91 11.36 -3.16
CA THR A 66 10.28 10.63 -4.27
C THR A 66 10.33 11.45 -5.56
N ARG A 67 10.03 12.75 -5.49
CA ARG A 67 10.04 13.64 -6.65
C ARG A 67 11.45 13.82 -7.23
N LEU A 68 12.47 13.92 -6.39
CA LEU A 68 13.87 13.98 -6.84
C LEU A 68 14.28 12.70 -7.56
N ARG A 69 13.97 11.53 -7.00
CA ARG A 69 14.22 10.24 -7.64
C ARG A 69 13.51 10.14 -8.99
N ASP A 70 12.23 10.51 -9.04
CA ASP A 70 11.42 10.41 -10.26
C ASP A 70 11.95 11.33 -11.36
N LYS A 71 12.41 12.55 -11.01
CA LYS A 71 13.10 13.47 -11.94
C LYS A 71 14.39 12.87 -12.50
N GLU A 72 15.26 12.32 -11.65
CA GLU A 72 16.52 11.73 -12.11
C GLU A 72 16.29 10.49 -12.98
N LEU A 73 15.26 9.69 -12.66
CA LEU A 73 14.85 8.56 -13.49
C LEU A 73 14.44 9.00 -14.89
N LEU A 74 13.63 10.06 -15.00
CA LEU A 74 13.21 10.61 -16.30
C LEU A 74 14.39 11.19 -17.07
N ARG A 75 15.31 11.89 -16.40
CA ARG A 75 16.54 12.41 -17.02
C ARG A 75 17.42 11.29 -17.59
N GLN A 76 17.64 10.22 -16.82
CA GLN A 76 18.40 9.04 -17.27
C GLN A 76 17.72 8.34 -18.45
N ARG A 77 16.38 8.26 -18.44
CA ARG A 77 15.60 7.70 -19.56
C ARG A 77 15.78 8.53 -20.83
N ALA A 78 15.77 9.86 -20.72
CA ALA A 78 15.92 10.77 -21.86
C ALA A 78 17.35 10.75 -22.44
N LEU A 79 18.37 10.70 -21.60
CA LEU A 79 19.77 10.77 -22.04
C LEU A 79 20.33 9.44 -22.56
N ALA A 80 19.96 8.32 -21.92
CA ALA A 80 20.62 7.04 -22.17
C ALA A 80 19.75 6.02 -22.90
N GLY A 81 18.47 6.30 -23.16
CA GLY A 81 17.55 5.36 -23.83
C GLY A 81 17.30 4.05 -23.07
N LYS A 82 17.77 3.96 -21.80
CA LYS A 82 17.74 2.74 -20.97
C LYS A 82 16.36 2.12 -20.91
N ASN A 83 16.30 0.79 -21.01
CA ASN A 83 15.03 0.06 -20.93
C ASN A 83 14.47 0.12 -19.50
N VAL A 84 13.15 -0.03 -19.36
CA VAL A 84 12.41 -0.03 -18.08
C VAL A 84 13.01 -1.00 -17.06
N ALA A 85 13.49 -2.16 -17.52
CA ALA A 85 14.12 -3.17 -16.67
C ALA A 85 15.46 -2.69 -16.07
N GLU A 86 16.25 -1.94 -16.83
CA GLU A 86 17.55 -1.43 -16.38
C GLU A 86 17.36 -0.30 -15.37
N LEU A 87 16.41 0.60 -15.63
CA LEU A 87 16.04 1.68 -14.71
C LEU A 87 15.49 1.11 -13.40
N ALA A 88 14.66 0.06 -13.46
CA ALA A 88 14.17 -0.61 -12.26
C ALA A 88 15.32 -1.11 -11.39
N LYS A 89 16.32 -1.77 -12.01
CA LYS A 89 17.49 -2.29 -11.32
C LYS A 89 18.37 -1.18 -10.75
N SER A 90 18.65 -0.11 -11.50
CA SER A 90 19.53 0.96 -11.05
C SER A 90 18.96 1.79 -9.91
N PHE A 91 17.63 1.96 -9.87
CA PHE A 91 16.95 2.74 -8.84
C PHE A 91 16.38 1.88 -7.70
N GLY A 92 16.57 0.55 -7.73
CA GLY A 92 16.04 -0.36 -6.71
C GLY A 92 14.50 -0.36 -6.61
N VAL A 93 13.81 -0.11 -7.73
CA VAL A 93 12.34 -0.03 -7.77
C VAL A 93 11.76 -1.08 -8.71
N GLY A 94 10.50 -1.47 -8.48
CA GLY A 94 9.80 -2.38 -9.39
C GLY A 94 9.51 -1.76 -10.75
N LYS A 95 9.40 -2.59 -11.80
CA LYS A 95 9.05 -2.16 -13.18
C LYS A 95 7.76 -1.32 -13.24
N ARG A 96 6.75 -1.69 -12.46
CA ARG A 96 5.48 -0.93 -12.33
C ARG A 96 5.69 0.51 -11.86
N THR A 97 6.65 0.74 -10.97
CA THR A 97 6.97 2.10 -10.47
C THR A 97 7.56 2.95 -11.58
N VAL A 98 8.52 2.39 -12.34
CA VAL A 98 9.13 3.05 -13.49
C VAL A 98 8.06 3.42 -14.54
N GLN A 99 7.21 2.46 -14.92
CA GLN A 99 6.13 2.68 -15.89
C GLN A 99 5.13 3.76 -15.42
N ARG A 100 4.78 3.76 -14.13
CA ARG A 100 3.90 4.77 -13.55
C ARG A 100 4.51 6.18 -13.61
N ILE A 101 5.80 6.31 -13.34
CA ILE A 101 6.53 7.58 -13.42
C ILE A 101 6.54 8.10 -14.87
N ILE A 102 6.90 7.24 -15.82
CA ILE A 102 6.91 7.58 -17.25
C ILE A 102 5.52 8.02 -17.70
N ARG A 103 4.47 7.26 -17.37
CA ARG A 103 3.09 7.61 -17.74
C ARG A 103 2.65 8.96 -17.18
N ARG A 104 2.99 9.26 -15.93
CA ARG A 104 2.69 10.57 -15.31
C ARG A 104 3.36 11.71 -16.07
N ALA A 105 4.63 11.55 -16.43
CA ALA A 105 5.39 12.55 -17.17
C ALA A 105 4.93 12.73 -18.63
N SER A 106 4.28 11.74 -19.23
CA SER A 106 3.67 11.86 -20.57
C SER A 106 2.27 12.50 -20.56
N SER A 107 1.67 12.68 -19.39
CA SER A 107 0.33 13.27 -19.22
C SER A 107 0.38 14.68 -18.61
N GLU A 108 1.57 15.19 -18.32
CA GLU A 108 1.86 16.61 -18.00
C GLU A 108 2.33 17.32 -19.27
#